data_AF-A0AA41WY37-F1
#
_entry.id   AF-A0AA41WY37-F1
#
_cell.length_a   1.000
_cell.length_b   1.000
_cell.length_c   1.000
_cell.angle_alpha   90.00
_cell.angle_beta   90.00
_cell.angle_gamma   90.00
#
_symmetry.space_group_name_H-M   'P 1'
#
loop_
_entity.id
_entity.type
_entity.pdbx_description
1 polymer ?
#
loop_
_entity_poly.entity_id
_entity_poly.type
_entity_poly.pdbx_seq_one_letter_code
_entity_poly.pdbx_strand_id
1 'polypeptide(L)'
;MLGHPHRRRQALGFTLLELLVVVVIIGIVLAVVAVNATPNRRSQLADDAQKLARLIELAQEEAQLTSRPVAWEGDAQGWRFYESTPNGWRLLNRDVLAPGHWRQGMDNVQIVAGAAAVPGAPQRLVFGREAIGLPWRVALTSQGSRVDVVSDGGPRVLTETQTQ
;
A
#
# COMPACT_ATOMS: atom_id res chain seq x y z
N MET A 1 -52.21 48.64 -44.10
CA MET A 1 -51.94 47.22 -43.77
C MET A 1 -50.44 47.01 -43.79
N LEU A 2 -49.78 46.91 -42.62
CA LEU A 2 -48.33 46.68 -42.50
C LEU A 2 -48.04 45.17 -42.43
N GLY A 3 -47.38 44.62 -43.46
CA GLY A 3 -46.86 43.26 -43.43
C GLY A 3 -45.69 43.15 -42.45
N HIS A 4 -45.83 42.33 -41.41
CA HIS A 4 -44.76 42.02 -40.48
C HIS A 4 -43.85 40.92 -41.08
N PRO A 5 -42.54 41.14 -41.21
CA PRO A 5 -41.63 40.09 -41.66
C PRO A 5 -41.47 39.04 -40.56
N HIS A 6 -41.86 37.79 -40.87
CA HIS A 6 -41.52 36.64 -40.05
C HIS A 6 -40.01 36.40 -40.12
N ARG A 7 -39.30 36.74 -39.03
CA ARG A 7 -37.92 36.35 -38.80
C ARG A 7 -37.87 34.81 -38.77
N ARG A 8 -37.49 34.18 -39.89
CA ARG A 8 -37.15 32.76 -39.91
C ARG A 8 -35.98 32.56 -38.95
N ARG A 9 -36.23 31.90 -37.82
CA ARG A 9 -35.18 31.32 -36.99
C ARG A 9 -34.41 30.35 -37.88
N GLN A 10 -33.21 30.74 -38.28
CA GLN A 10 -32.28 29.82 -38.92
C GLN A 10 -31.96 28.76 -37.87
N ALA A 11 -32.49 27.55 -38.07
CA ALA A 11 -31.97 26.39 -37.37
C ALA A 11 -30.54 26.22 -37.86
N LEU A 12 -29.57 26.58 -37.01
CA LEU A 12 -28.17 26.28 -37.23
C LEU A 12 -28.05 24.75 -37.19
N GLY A 13 -28.09 24.14 -38.36
CA GLY A 13 -27.94 22.70 -38.53
C GLY A 13 -26.52 22.31 -38.13
N PHE A 14 -26.42 21.31 -37.27
CA PHE A 14 -25.16 20.69 -36.85
C PHE A 14 -24.39 20.26 -38.10
N THR A 15 -23.17 20.77 -38.27
CA THR A 15 -22.36 20.41 -39.44
C THR A 15 -21.72 19.03 -39.20
N LEU A 16 -21.48 18.26 -40.27
CA LEU A 16 -20.72 17.00 -40.16
C LEU A 16 -19.33 17.21 -39.52
N LEU A 17 -18.74 18.38 -39.76
CA LEU A 17 -17.46 18.79 -39.16
C LEU A 17 -17.56 18.89 -37.63
N GLU A 18 -18.66 19.43 -37.11
CA GLU A 18 -18.87 19.58 -35.66
C GLU A 18 -18.92 18.22 -34.96
N LEU A 19 -19.63 17.25 -35.54
CA LEU A 19 -19.68 15.89 -35.01
C LEU A 19 -18.31 15.18 -35.12
N LEU A 20 -17.58 15.39 -36.21
CA LEU A 20 -16.23 14.85 -36.38
C LEU A 20 -15.27 15.38 -35.31
N VAL A 21 -15.29 16.70 -35.07
CA VAL A 21 -14.44 17.33 -34.05
C VAL A 21 -14.79 16.82 -32.66
N VAL A 22 -16.07 16.65 -32.33
CA VAL A 22 -16.51 16.09 -31.04
C VAL A 22 -15.98 14.67 -30.84
N VAL A 23 -16.10 13.79 -31.83
CA VAL A 23 -15.59 12.41 -31.73
C VAL A 23 -14.06 12.39 -31.60
N VAL A 24 -13.35 13.27 -32.30
CA VAL A 24 -11.90 13.42 -32.17
C VAL A 24 -11.51 13.87 -30.77
N ILE A 25 -12.17 14.89 -30.21
CA ILE A 25 -11.90 15.38 -28.86
C ILE A 25 -12.20 14.29 -27.83
N ILE A 26 -13.33 13.58 -27.95
CA ILE A 26 -13.66 12.45 -27.07
C ILE A 26 -12.58 11.37 -27.18
N GLY A 27 -12.12 11.04 -28.39
CA GLY A 27 -11.04 10.08 -28.60
C GLY A 27 -9.72 10.49 -27.93
N ILE A 28 -9.34 11.76 -28.04
CA ILE A 28 -8.13 12.30 -27.38
C ILE A 28 -8.28 12.27 -25.87
N VAL A 29 -9.42 12.72 -25.34
CA VAL A 29 -9.71 12.70 -23.90
C VAL A 29 -9.65 11.27 -23.36
N LEU A 30 -10.29 10.31 -24.04
CA LEU A 30 -10.24 8.90 -23.66
C LEU A 30 -8.82 8.33 -23.73
N ALA A 31 -8.03 8.67 -24.74
CA ALA A 31 -6.64 8.24 -24.87
C ALA A 31 -5.78 8.77 -23.71
N VAL A 32 -5.92 10.05 -23.35
CA VAL A 32 -5.20 10.67 -22.23
C VAL A 32 -5.61 10.06 -20.89
N VAL A 33 -6.90 9.83 -20.69
CA VAL A 33 -7.42 9.19 -19.46
C VAL A 33 -6.93 7.75 -19.35
N ALA A 34 -6.93 6.97 -20.44
CA ALA A 34 -6.47 5.59 -20.44
C ALA A 34 -4.98 5.46 -20.04
N VAL A 35 -4.13 6.39 -20.49
CA VAL A 35 -2.71 6.42 -20.11
C VAL A 35 -2.54 6.75 -18.63
N ASN A 36 -3.33 7.68 -18.08
CA ASN A 36 -3.26 8.08 -16.66
C ASN A 36 -3.98 7.11 -15.70
N ALA A 37 -4.85 6.24 -16.21
CA ALA A 37 -5.61 5.29 -15.40
C ALA A 37 -4.79 4.08 -14.93
N THR A 38 -3.53 3.94 -15.35
CA THR A 38 -2.65 2.89 -14.81
C THR A 38 -2.22 3.30 -13.41
N PRO A 39 -2.72 2.67 -12.33
CA PRO A 39 -2.36 3.06 -10.97
C PRO A 39 -0.85 2.95 -10.80
N ASN A 40 -0.22 4.03 -10.34
CA ASN A 40 1.23 4.14 -10.24
C ASN A 40 1.75 3.02 -9.33
N ARG A 41 2.39 2.00 -9.90
CA ARG A 41 2.75 0.77 -9.16
C ARG A 41 3.68 1.05 -7.99
N ARG A 42 4.57 2.03 -8.14
CA ARG A 42 5.43 2.53 -7.06
C ARG A 42 4.61 3.14 -5.93
N SER A 43 3.50 3.83 -6.22
CA SER A 43 2.63 4.37 -5.17
C SER A 43 1.89 3.27 -4.43
N GLN A 44 1.44 2.20 -5.11
CA GLN A 44 0.82 1.06 -4.45
C GLN A 44 1.79 0.35 -3.49
N LEU A 45 3.03 0.10 -3.94
CA LEU A 45 4.07 -0.49 -3.10
C LEU A 45 4.42 0.42 -1.90
N ALA A 46 4.53 1.73 -2.12
CA ALA A 46 4.75 2.70 -1.06
C ALA A 46 3.59 2.73 -0.06
N ASP A 47 2.34 2.68 -0.53
CA ASP A 47 1.19 2.63 0.34
C ASP A 47 1.14 1.31 1.16
N ASP A 48 1.54 0.17 0.58
CA ASP A 48 1.62 -1.11 1.29
C ASP A 48 2.74 -1.09 2.34
N ALA A 49 3.89 -0.47 2.03
CA ALA A 49 4.96 -0.21 2.98
C ALA A 49 4.50 0.69 4.14
N GLN A 50 3.76 1.76 3.83
CA GLN A 50 3.21 2.66 4.84
C GLN A 50 2.15 1.97 5.71
N LYS A 51 1.36 1.07 5.11
CA LYS A 51 0.42 0.23 5.86
C LYS A 51 1.17 -0.69 6.81
N LEU A 52 2.22 -1.37 6.34
CA LEU A 52 3.06 -2.21 7.18
C LEU A 52 3.67 -1.42 8.34
N ALA A 53 4.22 -0.24 8.07
CA ALA A 53 4.80 0.65 9.07
C ALA A 53 3.81 0.93 10.22
N ARG A 54 2.58 1.35 9.89
CA ARG A 54 1.53 1.60 10.88
C ARG A 54 1.12 0.36 11.67
N LEU A 55 1.04 -0.80 11.02
CA LEU A 55 0.70 -2.06 11.70
C LEU A 55 1.80 -2.47 12.67
N ILE A 56 3.07 -2.25 12.31
CA ILE A 56 4.20 -2.51 13.21
C ILE A 56 4.21 -1.53 14.38
N GLU A 57 3.98 -0.23 14.15
CA GLU A 57 3.85 0.76 15.22
C GLU A 57 2.77 0.34 16.22
N LEU A 58 1.59 -0.07 15.72
CA LEU A 58 0.52 -0.59 16.58
C LEU A 58 0.91 -1.88 17.31
N ALA A 59 1.63 -2.80 16.66
CA ALA A 59 2.11 -4.02 17.30
C ALA A 59 3.13 -3.73 18.42
N GLN A 60 3.96 -2.70 18.26
CA GLN A 60 4.88 -2.24 19.31
C GLN A 60 4.13 -1.62 20.48
N GLU A 61 3.13 -0.77 20.21
CA GLU A 61 2.25 -0.21 21.24
C GLU A 61 1.54 -1.33 22.02
N GLU A 62 0.97 -2.31 21.32
CA GLU A 62 0.30 -3.46 21.93
C GLU A 62 1.28 -4.30 22.78
N ALA A 63 2.51 -4.52 22.30
CA ALA A 63 3.52 -5.26 23.05
C ALA A 63 3.93 -4.55 24.35
N GLN A 64 3.98 -3.22 24.34
CA GLN A 64 4.24 -2.40 25.52
C GLN A 64 3.04 -2.43 26.49
N LEU A 65 1.82 -2.22 25.98
CA LEU A 65 0.59 -2.18 26.77
C LEU A 65 0.29 -3.51 27.46
N THR A 66 0.42 -4.62 26.72
CA THR A 66 0.16 -5.97 27.24
C THR A 66 1.36 -6.55 27.98
N SER A 67 2.53 -5.90 27.90
CA SER A 67 3.82 -6.42 28.39
C SER A 67 4.16 -7.81 27.83
N ARG A 68 3.65 -8.14 26.65
CA ARG A 68 3.87 -9.41 25.95
C ARG A 68 4.51 -9.14 24.59
N PRO A 69 5.65 -9.79 24.28
CA PRO A 69 6.26 -9.64 22.97
C PRO A 69 5.30 -9.99 21.84
N VAL A 70 5.30 -9.16 20.80
CA VAL A 70 4.54 -9.40 19.57
C VAL A 70 5.54 -9.67 18.44
N ALA A 71 5.24 -10.64 17.58
CA ALA A 71 6.07 -11.00 16.45
C ALA A 71 5.32 -10.77 15.14
N TRP A 72 6.01 -10.23 14.15
CA TRP A 72 5.55 -10.13 12.78
C TRP A 72 6.22 -11.19 11.90
N GLU A 73 5.43 -11.77 11.01
CA GLU A 73 5.84 -12.71 9.98
C GLU A 73 5.19 -12.28 8.67
N GLY A 74 5.96 -12.22 7.59
CA GLY A 74 5.48 -11.79 6.28
C GLY A 74 5.96 -12.70 5.18
N ASP A 75 5.12 -12.90 4.18
CA ASP A 75 5.42 -13.63 2.95
C ASP A 75 4.92 -12.85 1.72
N ALA A 76 5.09 -13.44 0.54
CA ALA A 76 4.66 -12.85 -0.73
C ALA A 76 3.14 -12.58 -0.83
N GLN A 77 2.32 -13.26 -0.03
CA GLN A 77 0.86 -13.17 -0.08
C GLN A 77 0.31 -12.22 0.98
N GLY A 78 0.96 -12.15 2.14
CA GLY A 78 0.46 -11.33 3.23
C GLY A 78 1.34 -11.31 4.46
N TRP A 79 0.72 -10.99 5.60
CA TRP A 79 1.38 -10.91 6.89
C TRP A 79 0.51 -11.47 8.01
N ARG A 80 1.18 -11.85 9.09
CA ARG A 80 0.59 -12.37 10.31
C ARG A 80 1.31 -11.79 11.51
N PHE A 81 0.55 -11.48 12.55
CA PHE A 81 1.09 -11.12 13.86
C PHE A 81 0.85 -12.25 14.86
N TYR A 82 1.79 -12.43 15.78
CA TYR A 82 1.74 -13.42 16.83
C TYR A 82 2.04 -12.77 18.17
N GLU A 83 1.37 -13.21 19.22
CA GLU A 83 1.64 -12.82 20.60
C GLU A 83 2.43 -13.95 21.29
N SER A 84 3.41 -13.58 22.11
CA SER A 84 4.14 -14.52 22.94
C SER A 84 3.27 -14.99 24.11
N THR A 85 3.12 -16.31 24.25
CA THR A 85 2.40 -16.95 25.35
C THR A 85 3.31 -18.00 26.02
N PRO A 86 2.98 -18.47 27.24
CA PRO A 86 3.74 -19.53 27.90
C PRO A 86 3.85 -20.82 27.07
N ASN A 87 2.90 -21.06 26.17
CA ASN A 87 2.82 -22.24 25.31
C ASN A 87 3.43 -21.99 23.91
N GLY A 88 4.12 -20.85 23.72
CA GLY A 88 4.71 -20.44 22.45
C GLY A 88 3.96 -19.30 21.78
N TRP A 89 4.08 -19.18 20.47
CA TRP A 89 3.51 -18.09 19.69
C TRP A 89 2.05 -18.37 19.34
N ARG A 90 1.16 -17.44 19.69
CA ARG A 90 -0.26 -17.50 19.36
C ARG A 90 -0.60 -16.50 18.28
N LEU A 91 -1.23 -16.94 17.20
CA LEU A 91 -1.68 -16.05 16.12
C LEU A 91 -2.69 -15.04 16.64
N LEU A 92 -2.45 -13.75 16.39
CA LEU A 92 -3.43 -12.70 16.60
C LEU A 92 -4.41 -12.72 15.43
N ASN A 93 -5.67 -13.09 15.69
CA ASN A 93 -6.71 -13.20 14.66
C ASN A 93 -7.88 -12.21 14.84
N ARG A 94 -7.76 -11.28 15.80
CA ARG A 94 -8.77 -10.28 16.11
C ARG A 94 -8.18 -8.88 15.94
N ASP A 95 -9.06 -7.91 15.77
CA ASP A 95 -8.76 -6.48 15.70
C ASP A 95 -7.83 -6.10 14.52
N VAL A 96 -7.16 -4.96 14.65
CA VAL A 96 -6.35 -4.35 13.59
C VAL A 96 -5.11 -5.19 13.23
N LEU A 97 -4.67 -6.08 14.12
CA LEU A 97 -3.49 -6.96 13.95
C LEU A 97 -3.84 -8.35 13.39
N ALA A 98 -5.07 -8.56 12.92
CA ALA A 98 -5.46 -9.80 12.25
C ALA A 98 -4.63 -10.05 10.98
N PRO A 99 -4.52 -11.32 10.52
CA PRO A 99 -3.82 -11.65 9.29
C PRO A 99 -4.38 -10.88 8.10
N GLY A 100 -3.50 -10.35 7.28
CA GLY A 100 -3.87 -9.58 6.11
C GLY A 100 -3.13 -10.03 4.87
N HIS A 101 -3.62 -9.57 3.72
CA HIS A 101 -3.01 -9.79 2.41
C HIS A 101 -2.56 -8.46 1.83
N TRP A 102 -1.49 -8.51 1.04
CA TRP A 102 -1.04 -7.36 0.26
C TRP A 102 -2.09 -7.00 -0.80
N ARG A 103 -2.19 -5.72 -1.17
CA ARG A 103 -3.15 -5.32 -2.21
C ARG A 103 -2.83 -5.97 -3.55
N GLN A 104 -1.55 -6.14 -3.82
CA GLN A 104 -1.03 -6.98 -4.88
C GLN A 104 0.01 -7.92 -4.29
N GLY A 105 0.04 -9.17 -4.77
CA GLY A 105 1.08 -10.11 -4.37
C GLY A 105 2.47 -9.50 -4.54
N MET A 106 3.33 -9.72 -3.56
CA MET A 106 4.72 -9.27 -3.59
C MET A 106 5.58 -10.35 -4.25
N ASP A 107 6.65 -9.94 -4.92
CA ASP A 107 7.63 -10.89 -5.44
C ASP A 107 8.45 -11.48 -4.28
N ASN A 108 8.77 -10.62 -3.31
CA ASN A 108 9.55 -11.00 -2.14
C ASN A 108 9.28 -10.07 -0.97
N VAL A 109 9.20 -10.67 0.23
CA VAL A 109 9.14 -9.98 1.52
C VAL A 109 10.22 -10.59 2.40
N GLN A 110 11.20 -9.78 2.81
CA GLN A 110 12.35 -10.28 3.55
C GLN A 110 12.68 -9.38 4.74
N ILE A 111 12.97 -9.99 5.88
CA ILE A 111 13.56 -9.29 7.02
C ILE A 111 15.07 -9.23 6.77
N VAL A 112 15.56 -8.06 6.39
CA VAL A 112 16.98 -7.83 6.06
C VAL A 112 17.82 -7.72 7.34
N ALA A 113 17.24 -7.17 8.41
CA ALA A 113 17.89 -7.03 9.71
C ALA A 113 16.85 -7.07 10.84
N GLY A 114 17.26 -7.58 12.01
CA GLY A 114 16.42 -7.63 13.23
C GLY A 114 15.53 -8.87 13.35
N ALA A 115 15.68 -9.86 12.47
CA ALA A 115 14.97 -11.14 12.60
C ALA A 115 15.42 -11.88 13.86
N ALA A 116 14.46 -12.40 14.63
CA ALA A 116 14.71 -13.44 15.61
C ALA A 116 15.01 -14.75 14.87
N ALA A 117 16.29 -15.11 14.80
CA ALA A 117 16.74 -16.33 14.16
C ALA A 117 16.65 -17.50 15.14
N VAL A 118 15.59 -18.29 15.02
CA VAL A 118 15.51 -19.61 15.65
C VAL A 118 15.72 -20.67 14.55
N PRO A 119 16.76 -21.51 14.64
CA PRO A 119 17.01 -22.56 13.64
C PRO A 119 15.78 -23.46 13.46
N GLY A 120 15.32 -23.60 12.21
CA GLY A 120 14.15 -24.42 11.87
C GLY A 120 12.79 -23.75 12.10
N ALA A 121 12.76 -22.50 12.57
CA ALA A 121 11.52 -21.72 12.69
C ALA A 121 11.43 -20.64 11.59
N PRO A 122 10.22 -20.19 11.23
CA PRO A 122 10.06 -19.06 10.33
C PRO A 122 10.74 -17.80 10.90
N GLN A 123 11.35 -17.00 10.03
CA GLN A 123 11.95 -15.74 10.42
C GLN A 123 10.86 -14.78 10.88
N ARG A 124 11.00 -14.29 12.10
CA ARG A 124 10.04 -13.36 12.70
C ARG A 124 10.76 -12.12 13.17
N LEU A 125 10.12 -10.98 12.96
CA LEU A 125 10.54 -9.74 13.58
C LEU A 125 9.84 -9.62 14.94
N VAL A 126 10.61 -9.65 16.03
CA VAL A 126 10.05 -9.66 17.39
C VAL A 126 10.16 -8.27 18.00
N PHE A 127 9.02 -7.75 18.44
CA PHE A 127 8.89 -6.49 19.16
C PHE A 127 8.80 -6.80 20.65
N GLY A 128 9.77 -6.28 21.39
CA GLY A 128 9.85 -6.41 22.83
C GLY A 128 8.88 -5.48 23.57
N ARG A 129 9.02 -5.47 24.89
CA ARG A 129 8.23 -4.60 25.79
C ARG A 129 8.91 -3.25 26.04
N GLU A 130 10.11 -3.08 25.49
CA GLU A 130 10.93 -1.89 25.62
C GLU A 130 10.49 -0.81 24.62
N ALA A 131 10.45 0.45 25.06
CA ALA A 131 10.11 1.59 24.19
C ALA A 131 11.17 1.89 23.12
N ILE A 132 12.40 1.37 23.31
CA ILE A 132 13.49 1.44 22.34
C ILE A 132 13.92 0.01 22.03
N GLY A 133 13.67 -0.41 20.80
CA GLY A 133 14.04 -1.72 20.27
C GLY A 133 15.40 -1.72 19.56
N LEU A 134 15.79 -2.88 19.06
CA LEU A 134 16.91 -2.99 18.12
C LEU A 134 16.50 -2.45 16.75
N PRO A 135 17.42 -1.84 15.98
CA PRO A 135 17.13 -1.42 14.62
C PRO A 135 16.82 -2.64 13.76
N TRP A 136 15.83 -2.52 12.89
CA TRP A 136 15.40 -3.58 11.99
C TRP A 136 15.02 -3.02 10.63
N ARG A 137 15.06 -3.89 9.62
CA ARG A 137 14.74 -3.55 8.24
C ARG A 137 13.97 -4.68 7.59
N VAL A 138 12.83 -4.36 7.02
CA VAL A 138 12.01 -5.25 6.19
C VAL A 138 11.98 -4.69 4.78
N ALA A 139 12.34 -5.50 3.79
CA ALA A 139 12.30 -5.11 2.40
C ALA A 139 11.11 -5.74 1.68
N LEU A 140 10.31 -4.89 1.04
CA LEU A 140 9.17 -5.26 0.22
C LEU A 140 9.55 -5.07 -1.24
N THR A 141 9.47 -6.14 -2.03
CA THR A 141 9.80 -6.13 -3.45
C THR A 141 8.60 -6.56 -4.27
N SER A 142 8.25 -5.77 -5.30
CA SER A 142 7.18 -6.09 -6.23
C SER A 142 7.49 -5.56 -7.63
N GLN A 143 7.41 -6.44 -8.62
CA GLN A 143 7.69 -6.24 -10.04
C GLN A 143 8.93 -5.38 -10.31
N GLY A 144 10.04 -5.68 -9.61
CA GLY A 144 11.32 -4.98 -9.76
C GLY A 144 11.45 -3.63 -9.03
N SER A 145 10.42 -3.17 -8.33
CA SER A 145 10.52 -2.03 -7.39
C SER A 145 10.71 -2.53 -5.95
N ARG A 146 11.48 -1.78 -5.15
CA ARG A 146 11.77 -2.12 -3.76
C ARG A 146 11.53 -0.93 -2.83
N VAL A 147 10.87 -1.19 -1.71
CA VAL A 147 10.71 -0.25 -0.60
C VAL A 147 11.14 -0.94 0.69
N ASP A 148 12.00 -0.28 1.45
CA ASP A 148 12.48 -0.76 2.74
C ASP A 148 11.71 -0.05 3.85
N VAL A 149 11.17 -0.84 4.77
CA VAL A 149 10.53 -0.39 6.00
C VAL A 149 11.55 -0.57 7.12
N VAL A 150 11.98 0.52 7.75
CA VAL A 150 13.07 0.55 8.71
C VAL A 150 12.63 1.16 10.03
N SER A 151 13.24 0.69 11.12
CA SER A 151 13.23 1.39 12.40
C SER A 151 14.68 1.56 12.86
N ASP A 152 14.98 2.74 13.39
CA ASP A 152 16.25 3.07 14.04
C ASP A 152 16.34 2.52 15.48
N GLY A 153 15.33 1.77 15.93
CA GLY A 153 15.16 1.33 17.31
C GLY A 153 14.19 2.21 18.08
N GLY A 154 13.76 3.35 17.53
CA GLY A 154 12.67 4.14 18.09
C GLY A 154 11.28 3.57 17.75
N PRO A 155 10.23 4.16 18.34
CA PRO A 155 8.84 3.74 18.11
C PRO A 155 8.32 4.09 16.71
N ARG A 156 9.06 4.89 15.94
CA ARG A 156 8.64 5.32 14.60
C ARG A 156 9.24 4.40 13.55
N VAL A 157 8.41 4.11 12.54
CA VAL A 157 8.83 3.33 11.38
C VAL A 157 8.90 4.23 10.15
N LEU A 158 10.01 4.16 9.43
CA LEU A 158 10.26 4.95 8.22
C LEU A 158 10.21 4.06 6.98
N THR A 159 9.76 4.61 5.87
CA THR A 159 9.79 3.95 4.56
C THR A 159 10.83 4.61 3.67
N GLU A 160 11.83 3.86 3.22
CA GLU A 160 12.86 4.30 2.29
C GLU A 160 12.61 3.64 0.93
N THR A 161 12.40 4.45 -0.11
CA THR A 161 12.26 3.93 -1.48
C THR A 161 13.63 3.86 -2.12
N GLN A 162 14.11 2.65 -2.45
CA GLN A 162 15.37 2.49 -3.16
C GLN A 162 15.09 2.53 -4.66
N THR A 163 15.38 3.68 -5.28
CA THR A 163 15.36 3.80 -6.74
C THR A 163 16.63 3.16 -7.28
N GLN A 164 16.50 2.05 -8.01
CA GLN A 164 17.59 1.49 -8.80
C GLN A 164 17.94 2.41 -9.97
#